data_AF-A0A0M1ITA9-F1
#
_entry.id   AF-A0A0M1ITA9-F1
#
_cell.length_a   1.000
_cell.length_b   1.000
_cell.length_c   1.000
_cell.angle_alpha   90.00
_cell.angle_beta   90.00
_cell.angle_gamma   90.00
#
_symmetry.space_group_name_H-M   'P 1'
#
loop_
_entity.id
_entity.type
_entity.pdbx_description
1 polymer ?
#
loop_
_entity_poly.entity_id
_entity_poly.type
_entity_poly.pdbx_seq_one_letter_code
_entity_poly.pdbx_strand_id
1 'polypeptide(L)' 'MIKNQHIKDGFIFYEYENGAYIKAPISREPEEVIPELPKNPLKELREENEQLKKQLDDTQKSLAEMMNLIAMQSTP' A
#
# COMPACT_ATOMS: atom_id res chain seq x y z
N MET A 1 0.35 8.85 -13.36
CA MET A 1 -0.22 9.32 -14.64
C MET A 1 -1.61 8.70 -14.87
N ILE A 2 -2.36 9.14 -15.88
CA ILE A 2 -3.62 8.50 -16.29
C ILE A 2 -3.28 7.18 -17.00
N LYS A 3 -3.83 6.07 -16.49
CA LYS A 3 -3.68 4.72 -17.05
C LYS A 3 -4.69 4.45 -18.16
N ASN A 4 -5.93 4.90 -17.98
CA ASN A 4 -7.01 4.66 -18.93
C ASN A 4 -8.02 5.80 -18.89
N GLN A 5 -8.57 6.15 -20.06
CA GLN A 5 -9.61 7.16 -20.22
C GLN A 5 -10.70 6.63 -21.14
N HIS A 6 -11.95 6.68 -20.69
CA HIS A 6 -13.09 6.29 -21.53
C HIS A 6 -14.30 7.20 -21.30
N ILE A 7 -15.15 7.26 -22.33
CA ILE A 7 -16.36 8.09 -22.33
C ILE A 7 -17.58 7.18 -22.31
N LYS A 8 -18.49 7.40 -21.38
CA LYS A 8 -19.75 6.65 -21.30
C LYS A 8 -20.85 7.53 -20.71
N ASP A 9 -22.05 7.47 -21.30
CA ASP A 9 -23.27 8.13 -20.82
C ASP A 9 -23.13 9.65 -20.55
N GLY A 10 -22.32 10.36 -21.35
CA GLY A 10 -22.10 11.80 -21.19
C GLY A 10 -21.05 12.18 -20.14
N PHE A 11 -20.26 11.21 -19.66
CA PHE A 11 -19.17 11.41 -18.69
C PHE A 11 -17.84 10.89 -19.23
N ILE A 12 -16.76 11.55 -18.82
CA ILE A 12 -15.39 11.12 -18.98
C ILE A 12 -14.95 10.45 -17.68
N PHE A 13 -14.34 9.29 -17.82
CA PHE A 13 -13.82 8.50 -16.72
C PHE A 13 -12.31 8.40 -16.83
N TYR A 14 -11.61 8.74 -15.75
CA TYR A 14 -10.15 8.69 -15.64
C TYR A 14 -9.74 7.65 -14.61
N GLU A 15 -9.01 6.63 -15.05
CA GLU A 15 -8.35 5.65 -14.20
C GLU A 15 -6.88 6.07 -14.07
N TYR A 16 -6.41 6.31 -12.85
CA TYR A 16 -5.02 6.64 -12.57
C TYR A 16 -4.23 5.37 -12.26
N GLU A 17 -2.92 5.38 -12.53
CA GLU A 17 -2.03 4.24 -12.26
C GLU A 17 -2.01 3.81 -10.78
N ASN A 18 -2.32 4.73 -9.87
CA ASN A 18 -2.42 4.45 -8.43
C ASN A 18 -3.78 3.82 -8.02
N GLY A 19 -4.67 3.55 -8.98
CA GLY A 19 -5.97 2.95 -8.75
C GLY A 19 -7.09 3.94 -8.41
N ALA A 20 -6.82 5.25 -8.41
CA ALA A 20 -7.87 6.25 -8.25
C ALA A 20 -8.76 6.38 -9.50
N TYR A 21 -10.01 6.79 -9.29
CA TYR A 21 -10.99 6.93 -10.35
C TYR A 21 -11.73 8.27 -10.24
N ILE A 22 -11.78 9.02 -11.34
CA ILE A 22 -12.51 10.29 -11.43
C ILE A 22 -13.58 10.19 -12.51
N LYS A 23 -14.79 10.69 -12.21
CA LYS A 23 -15.91 10.84 -13.14
C LYS A 23 -16.20 12.33 -13.33
N ALA A 24 -16.08 12.84 -14.54
CA ALA A 24 -16.37 14.23 -14.89
C ALA A 24 -17.42 14.33 -16.03
N PRO A 25 -18.40 15.23 -15.96
CA PRO A 25 -19.34 15.46 -17.06
C PRO A 25 -18.62 16.09 -18.27
N ILE A 26 -18.98 15.67 -19.48
CA ILE A 26 -18.38 16.19 -20.73
C ILE A 26 -18.66 17.70 -20.94
N SER A 27 -19.74 18.22 -20.33
CA SER A 27 -20.20 19.61 -20.51
C SER A 27 -19.40 20.66 -19.73
N ARG A 28 -18.37 20.25 -18.99
CA ARG A 28 -17.35 21.15 -18.44
C ARG A 28 -16.02 20.70 -19.00
N GLU A 29 -15.25 21.63 -19.57
CA GLU A 29 -13.80 21.41 -19.66
C GLU A 29 -13.35 20.97 -18.25
N PRO A 30 -12.69 19.82 -18.11
CA PRO A 30 -12.15 19.44 -16.82
C PRO A 30 -11.15 20.53 -16.47
N GLU A 31 -11.46 21.39 -15.49
CA GLU A 31 -10.41 22.14 -14.81
C GLU A 31 -9.40 21.08 -14.39
N GLU A 32 -8.17 21.17 -14.88
CA GLU A 32 -7.04 20.34 -14.44
C GLU A 32 -6.70 20.70 -12.99
N VAL A 33 -7.63 20.48 -12.09
CA VAL A 33 -7.33 20.28 -10.69
C VAL A 33 -7.15 18.78 -10.60
N ILE A 34 -5.92 18.31 -10.73
CA ILE A 34 -5.52 17.04 -10.13
C ILE A 34 -5.31 17.41 -8.66
N PRO A 35 -6.33 17.31 -7.77
CA PRO A 35 -6.03 17.31 -6.35
C PRO A 35 -5.02 16.19 -6.15
N GLU A 36 -3.92 16.46 -5.45
CA GLU A 36 -3.01 15.40 -5.01
C GLU A 36 -3.88 14.30 -4.42
N LEU A 37 -3.95 13.16 -5.13
CA LEU A 37 -4.82 12.07 -4.74
C LEU A 37 -4.44 11.70 -3.30
N PRO A 38 -5.38 11.71 -2.35
CA PRO A 38 -5.07 11.44 -0.97
C PRO A 38 -4.37 10.08 -0.91
N LYS A 39 -3.23 10.02 -0.21
CA LYS A 39 -2.44 8.80 -0.08
C LYS A 39 -3.37 7.67 0.33
N ASN A 40 -3.31 6.53 -0.36
CA ASN A 40 -4.20 5.41 -0.07
C ASN A 40 -3.81 4.81 1.29
N PRO A 41 -4.59 5.07 2.36
CA PRO A 41 -4.20 4.67 3.71
C PRO A 41 -4.14 3.14 3.84
N LEU A 42 -4.93 2.40 3.04
CA LEU A 42 -4.87 0.94 3.01
C LEU A 42 -3.55 0.42 2.43
N LYS A 43 -2.94 1.15 1.50
CA LYS A 43 -1.64 0.76 0.94
C LYS A 43 -0.54 0.92 1.98
N GLU A 44 -0.50 2.07 2.66
CA GLU A 44 0.48 2.34 3.73
C GLU A 44 0.33 1.33 4.88
N LEU A 45 -0.91 1.08 5.33
CA LEU A 45 -1.17 0.10 6.38
C LEU A 45 -0.78 -1.33 5.99
N ARG A 46 -0.89 -1.71 4.70
CA ARG A 46 -0.44 -3.02 4.22
C ARG A 46 1.09 -3.14 4.24
N GLU A 47 1.78 -2.12 3.76
CA GLU A 47 3.25 -2.07 3.76
C GLU A 47 3.78 -2.11 5.21
N GLU A 48 3.17 -1.36 6.12
CA GLU A 48 3.51 -1.39 7.55
C GLU A 48 3.26 -2.78 8.17
N ASN A 49 2.12 -3.42 7.86
CA ASN A 49 1.81 -4.75 8.37
C ASN A 49 2.82 -5.81 7.91
N GLU A 50 3.27 -5.74 6.66
CA GLU A 50 4.30 -6.63 6.12
C GLU A 50 5.65 -6.41 6.82
N GLN A 51 6.04 -5.16 7.08
CA GLN A 51 7.25 -4.84 7.82
C GLN A 51 7.21 -5.36 9.26
N LEU A 52 6.09 -5.15 9.96
CA LEU A 52 5.90 -5.63 11.33
C LEU A 52 5.95 -7.15 11.42
N LYS A 53 5.34 -7.86 10.45
CA LYS A 53 5.43 -9.34 10.37
C LYS A 53 6.85 -9.83 10.22
N LYS A 54 7.65 -9.16 9.37
CA LYS A 54 9.06 -9.49 9.18
C LYS A 54 9.86 -9.28 10.46
N GLN A 55 9.68 -8.14 11.13
CA GLN A 55 10.35 -7.86 12.41
C GLN A 55 9.98 -8.89 13.49
N LEU A 56 8.72 -9.33 13.53
CA LEU A 56 8.28 -10.36 14.46
C LEU A 56 8.98 -11.70 14.19
N ASP A 57 9.04 -12.13 12.93
CA ASP A 57 9.71 -13.38 12.54
C ASP A 57 11.21 -13.35 12.86
N ASP A 58 11.88 -12.26 12.54
CA ASP A 58 13.31 -12.06 12.86
C ASP A 58 13.54 -12.09 14.37
N THR A 59 12.69 -11.42 15.15
CA THR A 59 12.78 -11.41 16.62
C THR A 59 12.58 -12.82 17.20
N GLN A 60 11.61 -13.58 16.70
CA GLN A 60 11.35 -14.94 17.14
C GLN A 60 12.53 -15.87 16.85
N LYS A 61 13.16 -15.74 15.69
CA LYS A 61 14.38 -16.49 15.33
C LYS A 61 15.53 -16.16 16.28
N SER A 62 15.82 -14.88 16.50
CA SER A 62 16.86 -14.47 17.44
C SER A 62 16.58 -14.96 18.87
N LEU A 63 15.32 -14.98 19.29
CA LEU A 63 14.92 -15.50 20.60
C LEU A 63 15.21 -17.00 20.71
N ALA A 64 14.88 -17.77 19.67
CA ALA A 64 15.15 -19.21 19.62
C ALA A 64 16.65 -19.52 19.65
N GLU A 65 17.45 -18.76 18.89
CA GLU A 65 18.92 -18.87 18.90
C GLU A 65 19.50 -18.58 20.30
N MET A 66 19.03 -17.53 20.96
CA MET A 66 19.46 -17.21 22.34
C MET A 66 19.08 -18.31 23.33
N MET A 67 17.87 -18.85 23.26
CA MET A 67 17.46 -19.96 24.14
C MET A 67 18.31 -21.20 23.93
N ASN A 68 18.65 -21.53 22.68
CA ASN A 68 19.52 -22.67 22.37
C ASN A 68 20.93 -22.47 22.96
N LEU A 69 21.51 -21.26 22.86
CA LEU A 69 22.80 -20.95 23.45
C LEU A 69 22.79 -21.08 24.98
N ILE A 70 21.72 -20.60 25.64
CA ILE A 70 21.55 -20.74 27.09
C ILE A 70 21.45 -22.22 27.48
N ALA A 71 20.69 -23.02 26.73
CA ALA A 71 20.56 -24.45 26.98
C ALA A 71 21.91 -25.18 26.87
N MET A 72 22.74 -24.85 25.87
CA MET A 72 24.07 -25.44 25.68
C MET A 72 25.07 -25.04 26.78
N GLN A 73 24.95 -23.84 27.35
CA GLN A 73 25.80 -23.40 28.46
C GLN A 73 25.35 -23.97 29.81
N SER A 74 24.13 -24.49 29.90
CA SER A 74 23.54 -25.03 31.14
C SER A 74 23.76 -26.55 31.30
N THR A 75 24.30 -27.22 30.28
CA THR A 75 24.71 -28.63 30.36
C THR A 75 26.15 -28.74 30.93
N PRO A 76 26.35 -29.41 32.09
CA PRO A 76 27.66 -29.61 32.70
C PRO A 76 28.57 -30.61 31.95
#